data_AF-A0A497SUZ3-F1
#
_entry.id   AF-A0A497SUZ3-F1
#
_cell.length_a   1.000
_cell.length_b   1.000
_cell.length_c   1.000
_cell.angle_alpha   90.00
_cell.angle_beta   90.00
_cell.angle_gamma   90.00
#
_symmetry.space_group_name_H-M   'P 1'
#
loop_
_entity.id
_entity.type
_entity.pdbx_description
1 polymer ?
#
loop_
_entity_poly.entity_id
_entity_poly.type
_entity_poly.pdbx_seq_one_letter_code
_entity_poly.pdbx_strand_id
1 'polypeptide(L)'
;MDDWKAVLGIMGTIILLFAVLLLYPTTSEPTMPEENGDFQLNNKTMICDYYSICFLSDNEWHKPAYNAGTNLILVKEYEVNDAKRIKDFFESGKINLVVETTEGVVKTMPFAYYLSYYYNSFLKDQKEINSTALSEYLSEEPAIIILGPDETLKGSSLEFDGKNIYVKGKDSEGLSQVLGKLLLIIVS
;
A
#
# COMPACT_ATOMS: atom_id res chain seq x y z
N MET A 1 -5.31 57.63 33.39
CA MET A 1 -4.51 56.70 34.22
C MET A 1 -5.12 55.32 34.01
N ASP A 2 -4.67 54.55 33.00
CA ASP A 2 -4.94 53.10 32.88
C ASP A 2 -4.30 52.42 31.65
N ASP A 3 -3.60 53.15 30.77
CA ASP A 3 -2.96 52.54 29.59
C ASP A 3 -1.87 51.50 29.93
N TRP A 4 -1.16 51.69 31.05
CA TRP A 4 -0.08 50.76 31.45
C TRP A 4 -0.62 49.37 31.84
N LYS A 5 -1.85 49.29 32.38
CA LYS A 5 -2.51 48.02 32.72
C LYS A 5 -2.96 47.29 31.46
N ALA A 6 -3.43 48.02 30.45
CA ALA A 6 -3.77 47.46 29.15
C ALA A 6 -2.53 46.88 28.45
N VAL A 7 -1.39 47.61 28.49
CA VAL A 7 -0.12 47.14 27.94
C VAL A 7 0.38 45.87 28.65
N LEU A 8 0.30 45.82 29.98
CA LEU A 8 0.66 44.61 30.74
C LEU A 8 -0.26 43.43 30.45
N GLY A 9 -1.56 43.68 30.28
CA GLY A 9 -2.52 42.65 29.89
C GLY A 9 -2.15 42.03 28.54
N ILE A 10 -1.82 42.86 27.55
CA ILE A 10 -1.41 42.41 26.21
C ILE A 10 -0.08 41.66 26.24
N MET A 11 0.92 42.16 26.99
CA MET A 11 2.20 41.48 27.12
C MET A 11 2.05 40.12 27.81
N GLY A 12 1.19 40.03 28.83
CA GLY A 12 0.88 38.78 29.51
C GLY A 12 0.27 37.73 28.58
N THR A 13 -0.70 38.10 27.74
CA THR A 13 -1.31 37.18 26.77
C THR A 13 -0.35 36.75 25.66
N ILE A 14 0.52 37.64 25.18
CA ILE A 14 1.55 37.28 24.19
C ILE A 14 2.52 36.25 24.76
N ILE A 15 3.00 36.46 26.00
CA ILE A 15 3.90 35.50 26.67
C ILE A 15 3.21 34.16 26.87
N LEU A 16 1.93 34.16 27.26
CA LEU A 16 1.17 32.94 27.48
C LEU A 16 0.95 32.15 26.17
N LEU A 17 0.64 32.84 25.07
CA LEU A 17 0.54 32.23 23.73
C LEU A 17 1.87 31.65 23.26
N PHE A 18 2.98 32.36 23.51
CA PHE A 18 4.33 31.87 23.16
C PHE A 18 4.73 30.65 23.99
N ALA A 19 4.39 30.63 25.28
CA ALA A 19 4.64 29.49 26.15
C ALA A 19 3.81 28.26 25.72
N VAL A 20 2.56 28.46 25.29
CA VAL A 20 1.75 27.40 24.70
C VAL A 20 2.41 26.87 23.41
N LEU A 21 2.84 27.74 22.50
CA LEU A 21 3.55 27.34 21.27
C LEU A 21 4.88 26.60 21.53
N LEU A 22 5.59 26.93 22.60
CA LEU A 22 6.85 26.25 22.98
C LEU A 22 6.63 24.91 23.69
N LEU A 23 5.49 24.74 24.37
CA LEU A 23 5.14 23.52 25.11
C LEU A 23 4.34 22.52 24.27
N TYR A 24 3.71 22.95 23.18
CA TYR A 24 3.22 22.02 22.16
C TYR A 24 4.43 21.54 21.36
N PRO A 25 4.82 20.25 21.45
CA PRO A 25 5.79 19.72 20.52
C PRO A 25 5.21 19.97 19.13
N THR A 26 5.91 20.77 18.32
CA THR A 26 5.74 20.69 16.88
C THR A 26 5.91 19.23 16.56
N THR A 27 4.82 18.55 16.22
CA THR A 27 4.88 17.24 15.58
C THR A 27 5.64 17.51 14.30
N SER A 28 6.98 17.41 14.37
CA SER A 28 7.82 17.39 13.20
C SER A 28 7.24 16.27 12.37
N GLU A 29 6.65 16.61 11.23
CA GLU A 29 6.33 15.60 10.24
C GLU A 29 7.59 14.75 10.09
N PRO A 30 7.47 13.41 10.17
CA PRO A 30 8.64 12.54 10.12
C PRO A 30 9.41 12.88 8.84
N THR A 31 10.54 13.57 9.02
CA THR A 31 11.35 14.09 7.93
C THR A 31 11.97 12.88 7.23
N MET A 32 11.43 12.53 6.07
CA MET A 32 12.06 11.55 5.21
C MET A 32 13.43 12.10 4.78
N PRO A 33 14.48 11.27 4.77
CA PRO A 33 15.62 11.55 3.91
C PRO A 33 15.11 11.59 2.46
N GLU A 34 15.33 12.68 1.72
CA GLU A 34 15.13 12.69 0.28
C GLU A 34 16.18 11.78 -0.38
N GLU A 35 15.95 10.48 -0.39
CA GLU A 35 16.74 9.52 -1.17
C GLU A 35 16.05 9.25 -2.52
N ASN A 36 16.88 9.06 -3.55
CA ASN A 36 16.39 8.73 -4.90
C ASN A 36 15.62 7.40 -4.82
N GLY A 37 14.33 7.42 -5.15
CA GLY A 37 13.49 6.21 -5.21
C GLY A 37 12.33 6.17 -4.21
N ASP A 38 12.20 7.20 -3.37
CA ASP A 38 11.12 7.31 -2.42
C ASP A 38 9.94 8.13 -3.00
N PHE A 39 8.71 7.65 -2.77
CA PHE A 39 7.50 8.33 -3.24
C PHE A 39 6.33 8.12 -2.26
N GLN A 40 5.83 9.21 -1.68
CA GLN A 40 4.72 9.15 -0.74
C GLN A 40 3.41 8.78 -1.45
N LEU A 41 2.74 7.73 -0.96
CA LEU A 41 1.44 7.27 -1.46
C LEU A 41 0.30 7.95 -0.68
N ASN A 42 0.42 7.97 0.64
CA ASN A 42 -0.46 8.68 1.56
C ASN A 42 0.27 9.02 2.88
N ASN A 43 -0.47 9.51 3.87
CA ASN A 43 0.09 9.91 5.17
C ASN A 43 0.71 8.76 5.98
N LYS A 44 0.47 7.51 5.57
CA LYS A 44 0.89 6.30 6.31
C LYS A 44 1.72 5.33 5.49
N THR A 45 1.85 5.54 4.19
CA THR A 45 2.51 4.61 3.28
C THR A 45 3.31 5.36 2.22
N MET A 46 4.43 4.78 1.83
CA MET A 46 5.26 5.28 0.72
C MET A 46 5.93 4.14 -0.01
N ILE A 47 6.36 4.39 -1.24
CA ILE A 47 7.36 3.57 -1.91
C ILE A 47 8.72 3.98 -1.36
N CYS A 48 9.56 3.00 -1.05
CA CYS A 48 10.94 3.17 -0.61
C CYS A 48 11.90 2.40 -1.51
N ASP A 49 13.06 2.98 -1.79
CA ASP A 49 14.15 2.34 -2.56
C ASP A 49 13.66 1.75 -3.90
N TYR A 50 12.67 2.38 -4.55
CA TYR A 50 11.96 1.88 -5.74
C TYR A 50 11.16 0.57 -5.60
N TYR A 51 11.55 -0.34 -4.70
CA TYR A 51 11.08 -1.74 -4.72
C TYR A 51 10.29 -2.15 -3.48
N SER A 52 10.21 -1.32 -2.44
CA SER A 52 9.51 -1.66 -1.19
C SER A 52 8.37 -0.70 -0.90
N ILE A 53 7.36 -1.14 -0.13
CA ILE A 53 6.35 -0.24 0.45
C ILE A 53 6.68 -0.08 1.93
N CYS A 54 6.99 1.13 2.38
CA CYS A 54 7.18 1.44 3.78
C CYS A 54 5.87 1.92 4.42
N PHE A 55 5.77 1.69 5.73
CA PHE A 55 4.60 2.00 6.53
C PHE A 55 5.00 2.85 7.74
N LEU A 56 4.26 3.94 7.99
CA LEU A 56 4.49 4.81 9.14
C LEU A 56 3.77 4.26 10.37
N SER A 57 4.52 3.77 11.36
CA SER A 57 4.02 3.33 12.66
C SER A 57 4.83 3.96 13.77
N ASP A 58 4.15 4.46 14.80
CA ASP A 58 4.79 5.06 15.98
C ASP A 58 5.77 6.21 15.62
N ASN A 59 5.40 7.01 14.61
CA ASN A 59 6.20 8.10 14.03
C ASN A 59 7.52 7.69 13.38
N GLU A 60 7.71 6.39 13.12
CA GLU A 60 8.87 5.85 12.42
C GLU A 60 8.43 5.12 11.13
N TRP A 61 9.23 5.25 10.08
CA TRP A 61 9.01 4.55 8.83
C TRP A 61 9.59 3.14 8.91
N HIS A 62 8.74 2.14 8.75
CA HIS A 62 9.11 0.74 8.79
C HIS A 62 9.12 0.16 7.38
N LYS A 63 10.27 -0.39 6.99
CA LYS A 63 10.43 -1.14 5.74
C LYS A 63 10.27 -2.63 5.99
N PRO A 64 9.36 -3.34 5.30
CA PRO A 64 9.27 -4.80 5.38
C PRO A 64 10.56 -5.48 4.94
N ALA A 65 10.75 -6.74 5.38
CA ALA A 65 12.01 -7.47 5.14
C ALA A 65 12.24 -7.85 3.67
N TYR A 66 11.18 -7.92 2.88
CA TYR A 66 11.22 -8.31 1.47
C TYR A 66 10.73 -7.17 0.57
N ASN A 67 11.28 -7.09 -0.64
CA ASN A 67 10.81 -6.17 -1.66
C ASN A 67 9.55 -6.70 -2.36
N ALA A 68 8.85 -5.84 -3.10
CA ALA A 68 7.60 -6.16 -3.80
C ALA A 68 7.80 -6.98 -5.09
N GLY A 69 9.04 -7.38 -5.41
CA GLY A 69 9.36 -8.15 -6.62
C GLY A 69 9.32 -7.36 -7.93
N THR A 70 9.05 -6.06 -7.89
CA THR A 70 9.04 -5.16 -9.06
C THR A 70 9.35 -3.72 -8.67
N ASN A 71 9.73 -2.89 -9.64
CA ASN A 71 9.94 -1.46 -9.43
C ASN A 71 8.58 -0.75 -9.32
N LEU A 72 8.23 -0.34 -8.10
CA LEU A 72 6.96 0.25 -7.75
C LEU A 72 6.77 1.66 -8.35
N ILE A 73 7.87 2.39 -8.58
CA ILE A 73 7.81 3.71 -9.23
C ILE A 73 7.37 3.56 -10.69
N LEU A 74 7.90 2.57 -11.41
CA LEU A 74 7.54 2.33 -12.81
C LEU A 74 6.09 1.87 -12.98
N VAL A 75 5.62 0.99 -12.08
CA VAL A 75 4.26 0.42 -12.19
C VAL A 75 3.19 1.39 -11.67
N LYS A 76 3.55 2.48 -10.98
CA LYS A 76 2.57 3.49 -10.55
C LYS A 76 1.76 4.04 -11.74
N GLU A 77 2.43 4.23 -12.88
CA GLU A 77 1.84 4.76 -14.11
C GLU A 77 1.01 3.71 -14.88
N TYR A 78 0.98 2.45 -14.44
CA TYR A 78 0.15 1.42 -15.07
C TYR A 78 -1.33 1.77 -14.89
N GLU A 79 -2.07 1.97 -15.99
CA GLU A 79 -3.49 2.26 -15.95
C GLU A 79 -4.28 1.02 -15.53
N VAL A 80 -5.20 1.21 -14.58
CA VAL A 80 -6.09 0.15 -14.10
C VAL A 80 -7.50 0.70 -14.11
N ASN A 81 -8.36 0.03 -14.87
CA ASN A 81 -9.80 0.27 -14.82
C ASN A 81 -10.35 -0.26 -13.49
N ASP A 82 -11.36 0.42 -12.93
CA ASP A 82 -12.06 -0.02 -11.71
C ASP A 82 -11.20 -0.05 -10.42
N ALA A 83 -10.12 0.73 -10.33
CA ALA A 83 -9.25 0.77 -9.14
C ALA A 83 -10.01 0.94 -7.80
N LYS A 84 -11.07 1.74 -7.78
CA LYS A 84 -11.95 1.89 -6.61
C LYS A 84 -12.62 0.57 -6.22
N ARG A 85 -13.23 -0.14 -7.18
CA ARG A 85 -13.91 -1.42 -6.93
C ARG A 85 -12.93 -2.52 -6.54
N ILE A 86 -11.74 -2.49 -7.13
CA ILE A 86 -10.63 -3.37 -6.73
C ILE A 86 -10.26 -3.10 -5.28
N LYS A 87 -10.20 -1.84 -4.83
CA LYS A 87 -9.96 -1.53 -3.42
C LYS A 87 -11.08 -2.06 -2.51
N ASP A 88 -12.34 -1.88 -2.91
CA ASP A 88 -13.52 -2.36 -2.18
C ASP A 88 -13.53 -3.90 -2.02
N PHE A 89 -12.96 -4.66 -2.98
CA PHE A 89 -12.78 -6.12 -2.87
C PHE A 89 -12.04 -6.53 -1.58
N PHE A 90 -11.11 -5.70 -1.12
CA PHE A 90 -10.30 -6.00 0.06
C PHE A 90 -10.95 -5.59 1.38
N GLU A 91 -12.20 -5.12 1.40
CA GLU A 91 -12.94 -4.90 2.64
C GLU A 91 -13.43 -6.21 3.29
N SER A 92 -13.44 -7.32 2.54
CA SER A 92 -13.80 -8.65 3.05
C SER A 92 -12.86 -9.11 4.18
N GLY A 93 -13.32 -9.94 5.12
CA GLY A 93 -12.44 -10.54 6.14
C GLY A 93 -11.44 -11.58 5.60
N LYS A 94 -11.65 -12.06 4.37
CA LYS A 94 -10.91 -13.17 3.74
C LYS A 94 -10.46 -12.79 2.34
N ILE A 95 -9.19 -13.07 2.02
CA ILE A 95 -8.58 -12.92 0.69
C ILE A 95 -8.17 -14.30 0.20
N ASN A 96 -8.77 -14.74 -0.90
CA ASN A 96 -8.34 -15.96 -1.59
C ASN A 96 -7.39 -15.60 -2.73
N LEU A 97 -6.18 -16.13 -2.68
CA LEU A 97 -5.18 -16.11 -3.76
C LEU A 97 -5.26 -17.43 -4.50
N VAL A 98 -5.67 -17.40 -5.75
CA VAL A 98 -5.81 -18.57 -6.60
C VAL A 98 -4.72 -18.52 -7.65
N VAL A 99 -3.87 -19.55 -7.71
CA VAL A 99 -2.69 -19.53 -8.58
C VAL A 99 -2.74 -20.68 -9.57
N GLU A 100 -2.51 -20.37 -10.85
CA GLU A 100 -2.60 -21.34 -11.94
C GLU A 100 -1.33 -22.19 -12.11
N THR A 101 -0.15 -21.57 -12.07
CA THR A 101 1.12 -22.23 -12.43
C THR A 101 2.22 -22.00 -11.38
N THR A 102 3.26 -22.84 -11.38
CA THR A 102 4.45 -22.68 -10.53
C THR A 102 5.12 -21.32 -10.70
N GLU A 103 5.16 -20.80 -11.94
CA GLU A 103 5.71 -19.47 -12.20
C GLU A 103 4.83 -18.37 -11.58
N GLY A 104 3.51 -18.51 -11.69
CA GLY A 104 2.55 -17.69 -10.96
C GLY A 104 2.78 -17.74 -9.45
N VAL A 105 3.08 -18.92 -8.89
CA VAL A 105 3.34 -19.08 -7.44
C VAL A 105 4.56 -18.28 -7.02
N VAL A 106 5.69 -18.41 -7.73
CA VAL A 106 6.93 -17.71 -7.39
C VAL A 106 6.74 -16.19 -7.42
N LYS A 107 6.04 -15.68 -8.43
CA LYS A 107 5.77 -14.23 -8.56
C LYS A 107 4.76 -13.70 -7.56
N THR A 108 3.87 -14.57 -7.06
CA THR A 108 2.89 -14.21 -6.03
C THR A 108 3.49 -14.12 -4.63
N MET A 109 4.66 -14.72 -4.36
CA MET A 109 5.23 -14.73 -3.00
C MET A 109 5.46 -13.32 -2.42
N PRO A 110 6.09 -12.36 -3.13
CA PRO A 110 6.20 -10.98 -2.64
C PRO A 110 4.84 -10.34 -2.39
N PHE A 111 3.88 -10.54 -3.31
CA PHE A 111 2.53 -10.00 -3.21
C PHE A 111 1.81 -10.51 -1.94
N ALA A 112 1.79 -11.83 -1.73
CA ALA A 112 1.17 -12.46 -0.58
C ALA A 112 1.83 -12.03 0.75
N TYR A 113 3.16 -11.90 0.75
CA TYR A 113 3.88 -11.37 1.90
C TYR A 113 3.44 -9.94 2.26
N TYR A 114 3.36 -9.04 1.27
CA TYR A 114 2.94 -7.66 1.49
C TYR A 114 1.49 -7.55 1.94
N LEU A 115 0.58 -8.37 1.39
CA LEU A 115 -0.80 -8.43 1.88
C LEU A 115 -0.84 -8.79 3.37
N SER A 116 -0.12 -9.84 3.75
CA SER A 116 -0.07 -10.29 5.15
C SER A 116 0.55 -9.22 6.05
N TYR A 117 1.66 -8.61 5.63
CA TYR A 117 2.28 -7.54 6.39
C TYR A 117 1.33 -6.35 6.57
N TYR A 118 0.70 -5.87 5.50
CA TYR A 118 -0.17 -4.72 5.53
C TYR A 118 -1.40 -4.95 6.43
N TYR A 119 -2.13 -6.04 6.23
CA TYR A 119 -3.35 -6.27 6.99
C TYR A 119 -3.09 -6.77 8.42
N ASN A 120 -2.14 -7.70 8.60
CA ASN A 120 -1.98 -8.37 9.89
C ASN A 120 -0.97 -7.69 10.80
N SER A 121 0.12 -7.14 10.26
CA SER A 121 1.15 -6.48 11.07
C SER A 121 0.89 -4.99 11.22
N PHE A 122 0.60 -4.30 10.11
CA PHE A 122 0.44 -2.85 10.11
C PHE A 122 -0.96 -2.40 10.55
N LEU A 123 -2.02 -2.88 9.90
CA LEU A 123 -3.40 -2.53 10.26
C LEU A 123 -3.91 -3.27 11.50
N LYS A 124 -3.37 -4.47 11.77
CA LYS A 124 -3.79 -5.37 12.86
C LYS A 124 -5.22 -5.90 12.68
N ASP A 125 -5.67 -6.07 11.43
CA ASP A 125 -7.03 -6.47 11.05
C ASP A 125 -7.28 -7.99 11.10
N GLN A 126 -6.24 -8.81 11.29
CA GLN A 126 -6.34 -10.28 11.35
C GLN A 126 -7.05 -10.91 10.12
N LYS A 127 -6.68 -10.45 8.93
CA LYS A 127 -7.25 -10.90 7.66
C LYS A 127 -6.78 -12.31 7.32
N GLU A 128 -7.73 -13.17 6.95
CA GLU A 128 -7.42 -14.52 6.48
C GLU A 128 -6.93 -14.44 5.03
N ILE A 129 -5.69 -14.85 4.77
CA ILE A 129 -5.10 -14.86 3.43
C ILE A 129 -4.74 -16.29 3.08
N ASN A 130 -5.51 -16.88 2.17
CA ASN A 130 -5.35 -18.27 1.76
C ASN A 130 -4.81 -18.34 0.34
N SER A 131 -3.87 -19.25 0.11
CA SER A 131 -3.38 -19.56 -1.23
C SER A 131 -3.85 -20.95 -1.63
N THR A 132 -4.49 -21.06 -2.79
CA THR A 132 -4.96 -22.33 -3.36
C THR A 132 -4.53 -22.47 -4.81
N ALA A 133 -4.30 -23.70 -5.24
CA ALA A 133 -4.12 -23.99 -6.66
C ALA A 133 -5.43 -23.77 -7.42
N LEU A 134 -5.36 -23.31 -8.67
CA LEU A 134 -6.55 -23.11 -9.51
C LEU A 134 -7.37 -24.40 -9.67
N SER A 135 -6.70 -25.56 -9.70
CA SER A 135 -7.33 -26.88 -9.77
C SER A 135 -8.18 -27.25 -8.55
N GLU A 136 -7.95 -26.57 -7.41
CA GLU A 136 -8.60 -26.83 -6.12
C GLU A 136 -9.58 -25.70 -5.74
N TYR A 137 -9.68 -24.67 -6.55
CA TYR A 137 -10.46 -23.49 -6.24
C TYR A 137 -11.96 -23.71 -6.42
N LEU A 138 -12.72 -23.51 -5.36
CA LEU A 138 -14.18 -23.47 -5.38
C LEU A 138 -14.64 -22.08 -5.80
N SER A 139 -15.22 -21.97 -7.01
CA SER A 139 -15.59 -20.69 -7.65
C SER A 139 -16.70 -19.90 -6.96
N GLU A 140 -17.16 -20.34 -5.78
CA GLU A 140 -18.26 -19.72 -5.03
C GLU A 140 -17.81 -18.49 -4.23
N GLU A 141 -16.56 -18.44 -3.77
CA GLU A 141 -16.03 -17.28 -3.05
C GLU A 141 -15.42 -16.24 -4.02
N PRO A 142 -15.25 -14.97 -3.61
CA PRO A 142 -14.39 -14.01 -4.33
C PRO A 142 -12.91 -14.38 -4.23
N ALA A 143 -12.14 -14.22 -5.30
CA ALA A 143 -10.70 -14.43 -5.30
C ALA A 143 -9.91 -13.46 -6.19
N ILE A 144 -8.61 -13.43 -5.91
CA ILE A 144 -7.57 -12.90 -6.79
C ILE A 144 -7.01 -14.10 -7.56
N ILE A 145 -7.34 -14.17 -8.84
CA ILE A 145 -6.94 -15.25 -9.73
C ILE A 145 -5.70 -14.80 -10.50
N ILE A 146 -4.57 -15.43 -10.19
CA ILE A 146 -3.26 -15.11 -10.72
C ILE A 146 -2.90 -16.18 -11.74
N LEU A 147 -3.01 -15.79 -13.00
CA LEU A 147 -2.68 -16.66 -14.12
C LEU A 147 -1.18 -16.64 -14.39
N GLY A 148 -0.66 -17.74 -14.92
CA GLY A 148 0.73 -17.79 -15.37
C GLY A 148 0.99 -16.81 -16.51
N PRO A 149 2.26 -16.54 -16.83
CA PRO A 149 2.59 -15.76 -18.01
C PRO A 149 2.02 -16.37 -19.30
N ASP A 150 1.42 -15.53 -20.15
CA ASP A 150 0.86 -15.93 -21.45
C ASP A 150 1.32 -14.95 -22.55
N GLU A 151 2.27 -15.40 -23.37
CA GLU A 151 2.87 -14.60 -24.44
C GLU A 151 1.86 -14.22 -25.55
N THR A 152 0.71 -14.88 -25.61
CA THR A 152 -0.35 -14.55 -26.59
C THR A 152 -1.12 -13.28 -26.22
N LEU A 153 -1.00 -12.81 -24.98
CA LEU A 153 -1.63 -11.57 -24.52
C LEU A 153 -0.99 -10.35 -25.21
N LYS A 154 -1.83 -9.37 -25.54
CA LYS A 154 -1.37 -8.08 -26.08
C LYS A 154 -0.56 -7.28 -25.06
N GLY A 155 -0.84 -7.47 -23.78
CA GLY A 155 -0.16 -6.86 -22.64
C GLY A 155 -0.67 -7.47 -21.34
N SER A 156 0.01 -7.16 -20.24
CA SER A 156 -0.41 -7.57 -18.90
C SER A 156 -1.61 -6.72 -18.45
N SER A 157 -2.51 -7.30 -17.66
CA SER A 157 -3.73 -6.63 -17.24
C SER A 157 -4.16 -7.00 -15.82
N LEU A 158 -4.85 -6.05 -15.19
CA LEU A 158 -5.62 -6.24 -13.98
C LEU A 158 -7.09 -6.02 -14.32
N GLU A 159 -7.92 -7.04 -14.15
CA GLU A 159 -9.34 -7.02 -14.54
C GLU A 159 -10.21 -7.38 -13.34
N PHE A 160 -11.37 -6.74 -13.22
CA PHE A 160 -12.36 -7.06 -12.18
C PHE A 160 -13.69 -7.41 -12.86
N ASP A 161 -14.21 -8.62 -12.61
CA ASP A 161 -15.46 -9.10 -13.22
C ASP A 161 -16.73 -8.79 -12.38
N GLY A 162 -16.58 -8.08 -11.26
CA GLY A 162 -17.63 -7.85 -10.27
C GLY A 162 -17.57 -8.79 -9.07
N LYS A 163 -16.78 -9.86 -9.15
CA LYS A 163 -16.55 -10.84 -8.08
C LYS A 163 -15.07 -11.11 -7.86
N ASN A 164 -14.33 -11.38 -8.92
CA ASN A 164 -12.92 -11.78 -8.89
C ASN A 164 -12.04 -10.71 -9.52
N ILE A 165 -10.81 -10.63 -9.01
CA ILE A 165 -9.72 -9.87 -9.63
C ILE A 165 -8.88 -10.86 -10.44
N TYR A 166 -8.70 -10.64 -11.73
CA TYR A 166 -7.80 -11.41 -12.57
C TYR A 166 -6.50 -10.64 -12.77
N VAL A 167 -5.40 -11.30 -12.45
CA VAL A 167 -4.03 -10.83 -12.65
C VAL A 167 -3.44 -11.62 -13.80
N LYS A 168 -3.18 -10.97 -14.93
CA LYS A 168 -2.66 -11.59 -16.14
C LYS A 168 -1.35 -10.94 -16.55
N GLY A 169 -0.30 -11.73 -16.72
CA GLY A 169 0.99 -11.25 -17.22
C GLY A 169 1.24 -11.77 -18.63
N LYS A 170 1.72 -10.92 -19.54
CA LYS A 170 2.22 -11.40 -20.85
C LYS A 170 3.49 -12.25 -20.68
N ASP A 171 4.35 -11.81 -19.78
CA ASP A 171 5.59 -12.47 -19.40
C ASP A 171 5.77 -12.38 -17.87
N SER A 172 6.86 -12.98 -17.39
CA SER A 172 7.21 -13.03 -15.96
C SER A 172 7.38 -11.64 -15.33
N GLU A 173 7.90 -10.67 -16.09
CA GLU A 173 8.09 -9.30 -15.63
C GLU A 173 6.75 -8.57 -15.56
N GLY A 174 5.95 -8.68 -16.62
CA GLY A 174 4.60 -8.15 -16.71
C GLY A 174 3.68 -8.64 -15.59
N LEU A 175 3.77 -9.92 -15.22
CA LEU A 175 3.03 -10.46 -14.07
C LEU A 175 3.46 -9.77 -12.76
N SER A 176 4.77 -9.62 -12.55
CA SER A 176 5.34 -8.95 -11.37
C SER A 176 4.89 -7.49 -11.31
N GLN A 177 4.84 -6.81 -12.46
CA GLN A 177 4.41 -5.42 -12.56
C GLN A 177 2.94 -5.23 -12.19
N VAL A 178 2.04 -6.09 -12.70
CA VAL A 178 0.60 -6.03 -12.37
C VAL A 178 0.37 -6.32 -10.90
N LEU A 179 1.07 -7.30 -10.32
CA LEU A 179 1.01 -7.58 -8.88
C LEU A 179 1.50 -6.38 -8.05
N GLY A 180 2.58 -5.72 -8.47
CA GLY A 180 3.06 -4.50 -7.84
C GLY A 180 2.03 -3.36 -7.92
N LYS A 181 1.39 -3.16 -9.07
CA LYS A 181 0.30 -2.18 -9.22
C LYS A 181 -0.87 -2.50 -8.30
N LEU A 182 -1.25 -3.77 -8.18
CA LEU A 182 -2.30 -4.20 -7.27
C LEU A 182 -1.94 -3.89 -5.80
N LEU A 183 -0.69 -4.10 -5.38
CA LEU A 183 -0.24 -3.66 -4.05
C LEU A 183 -0.41 -2.16 -3.85
N LEU A 184 -0.01 -1.34 -4.84
CA LEU A 184 -0.16 0.11 -4.74
C LEU A 184 -1.63 0.52 -4.59
N ILE A 185 -2.57 -0.10 -5.31
CA ILE A 185 -4.00 0.16 -5.16
C ILE A 185 -4.49 -0.13 -3.73
N ILE A 186 -3.97 -1.18 -3.11
CA ILE A 186 -4.37 -1.64 -1.78
C ILE A 186 -3.89 -0.70 -0.68
N VAL A 187 -2.63 -0.23 -0.79
CA VAL A 187 -1.99 0.56 0.26
C VAL A 187 -2.20 2.08 0.11
N SER A 188 -2.62 2.54 -1.08
CA SER A 188 -2.84 3.97 -1.37
C SER A 188 -4.12 4.50 -0.76
#